data_AF-A0A498FKY0-F1
#
_entry.id   AF-A0A498FKY0-F1
#
_cell.length_a   1.000
_cell.length_b   1.000
_cell.length_c   1.000
_cell.angle_alpha   90.00
_cell.angle_beta   90.00
_cell.angle_gamma   90.00
#
_symmetry.space_group_name_H-M   'P 1'
#
loop_
_entity.id
_entity.type
_entity.pdbx_description
1 polymer ?
#
loop_
_entity_poly.entity_id
_entity_poly.type
_entity_poly.pdbx_seq_one_letter_code
_entity_poly.pdbx_strand_id
1 'polypeptide(L)'
;MSDQGAIDADVDDATRPYEERLANALADIRTEPVPGSLAIDIVSRQLLFVRRDVADTLGEYHAEEGFDLATYGPHPWLPVHASDSVFECYYLSDLSMDSLDDLGDLTSYDFPRGRLATVPVERAWSDGGIGDV
;
A
#
# COMPACT_ATOMS: atom_id res chain seq x y z
N MET A 1 -51.29 -1.83 19.85
CA MET A 1 -50.58 -1.51 18.59
C MET A 1 -49.17 -1.14 19.01
N SER A 2 -48.22 -2.03 18.76
CA SER A 2 -46.83 -1.87 19.19
C SER A 2 -46.02 -1.36 18.00
N ASP A 3 -45.93 -0.04 17.85
CA ASP A 3 -45.01 0.61 16.92
C ASP A 3 -43.63 0.73 17.58
N GLN A 4 -42.92 -0.39 17.69
CA GLN A 4 -41.48 -0.42 17.96
C GLN A 4 -40.80 -1.09 16.77
N GLY A 5 -40.87 -0.41 15.62
CA GLY A 5 -40.00 -0.69 14.49
C GLY A 5 -38.62 -0.13 14.77
N ALA A 6 -37.60 -0.98 14.66
CA ALA A 6 -36.20 -0.73 14.96
C ALA A 6 -35.68 0.61 14.39
N ILE A 7 -35.22 1.49 15.29
CA ILE A 7 -34.30 2.58 14.98
C ILE A 7 -33.03 2.23 15.76
N ASP A 8 -32.16 1.42 15.16
CA ASP A 8 -30.85 1.05 15.71
C ASP A 8 -29.76 1.31 14.66
N ALA A 9 -29.89 2.43 13.98
CA ALA A 9 -28.78 3.14 13.37
C ALA A 9 -28.86 4.54 13.96
N ASP A 10 -27.84 4.92 14.74
CA ASP A 10 -27.77 6.22 15.40
C ASP A 10 -28.10 7.32 14.39
N VAL A 11 -29.22 8.03 14.64
CA VAL A 11 -29.76 9.09 13.77
C VAL A 11 -28.71 10.17 13.44
N ASP A 12 -27.62 10.24 14.20
CA ASP A 12 -26.48 11.12 14.01
C ASP A 12 -25.62 10.80 12.76
N ASP A 13 -25.53 9.52 12.35
CA ASP A 13 -24.63 9.12 11.26
C ASP A 13 -25.19 9.48 9.87
N ALA A 14 -26.51 9.44 9.71
CA ALA A 14 -27.18 9.81 8.46
C ALA A 14 -27.17 11.34 8.18
N THR A 15 -26.83 12.17 9.17
CA THR A 15 -26.71 13.62 9.03
C THR A 15 -25.31 14.11 8.67
N ARG A 16 -24.29 13.24 8.74
CA ARG A 16 -22.90 13.62 8.41
C ARG A 16 -22.70 13.74 6.89
N PRO A 17 -21.89 14.71 6.43
CA PRO A 17 -21.50 14.80 5.03
C PRO A 17 -20.89 13.48 4.53
N TYR A 18 -21.18 13.12 3.27
CA TYR A 18 -20.67 11.90 2.66
C TYR A 18 -19.14 11.81 2.73
N GLU A 19 -18.43 12.92 2.47
CA GLU A 19 -16.96 12.98 2.51
C GLU A 19 -16.42 12.62 3.90
N GLU A 20 -17.11 13.02 4.97
CA GLU A 20 -16.71 12.73 6.35
C GLU A 20 -16.95 11.25 6.70
N ARG A 21 -18.11 10.71 6.31
CA ARG A 21 -18.42 9.27 6.49
C ARG A 21 -17.43 8.39 5.73
N LEU A 22 -17.12 8.77 4.49
CA LEU A 22 -16.14 8.07 3.67
C LEU A 22 -14.74 8.14 4.30
N ALA A 23 -14.29 9.32 4.72
CA ALA A 23 -13.00 9.48 5.39
C ALA A 23 -12.90 8.61 6.66
N ASN A 24 -13.96 8.58 7.47
CA ASN A 24 -14.02 7.74 8.67
C ASN A 24 -13.99 6.24 8.33
N ALA A 25 -14.75 5.80 7.35
CA ALA A 25 -14.76 4.39 6.92
C ALA A 25 -13.41 3.93 6.35
N LEU A 26 -12.66 4.85 5.73
CA LEU A 26 -11.34 4.58 5.15
C LEU A 26 -10.19 4.82 6.13
N ALA A 27 -10.42 5.40 7.31
CA ALA A 27 -9.37 5.91 8.21
C ALA A 27 -8.34 4.84 8.60
N ASP A 28 -8.80 3.60 8.82
CA ASP A 28 -7.91 2.52 9.24
C ASP A 28 -7.34 1.73 8.04
N ILE A 29 -7.74 2.06 6.80
CA ILE A 29 -7.32 1.31 5.61
C ILE A 29 -5.93 1.74 5.20
N ARG A 30 -4.99 0.80 5.32
CA ARG A 30 -3.63 0.99 4.82
C ARG A 30 -3.65 0.98 3.30
N THR A 31 -3.34 2.12 2.71
CA THR A 31 -3.20 2.29 1.25
C THR A 31 -1.73 2.37 0.83
N GLU A 32 -0.83 2.69 1.75
CA GLU A 32 0.61 2.81 1.47
C GLU A 32 1.41 1.57 1.87
N PRO A 33 2.47 1.22 1.11
CA PRO A 33 3.40 0.17 1.51
C PRO A 33 4.09 0.55 2.81
N VAL A 34 4.37 -0.45 3.65
CA VAL A 34 5.16 -0.27 4.88
C VAL A 34 6.22 -1.36 5.00
N PRO A 35 7.36 -1.09 5.65
CA PRO A 35 8.36 -2.11 5.93
C PRO A 35 7.74 -3.35 6.61
N GLY A 36 8.10 -4.54 6.13
CA GLY A 36 7.57 -5.83 6.60
C GLY A 36 6.23 -6.25 5.98
N SER A 37 5.62 -5.42 5.12
CA SER A 37 4.38 -5.75 4.43
C SER A 37 4.61 -6.34 3.02
N LEU A 38 3.51 -6.70 2.36
CA LEU A 38 3.51 -7.12 0.97
C LEU A 38 2.96 -6.01 0.08
N ALA A 39 3.53 -5.89 -1.12
CA ALA A 39 3.04 -5.04 -2.18
C ALA A 39 3.01 -5.81 -3.51
N ILE A 40 2.19 -5.37 -4.45
CA ILE A 40 2.21 -5.85 -5.84
C ILE A 40 2.92 -4.80 -6.66
N ASP A 41 3.96 -5.19 -7.39
CA ASP A 41 4.43 -4.38 -8.51
C ASP A 41 3.37 -4.44 -9.61
N ILE A 42 2.68 -3.32 -9.86
CA ILE A 42 1.57 -3.27 -10.80
C ILE A 42 2.06 -3.53 -12.25
N VAL A 43 3.31 -3.20 -12.56
CA VAL A 43 3.89 -3.35 -13.91
C VAL A 43 4.19 -4.81 -14.22
N SER A 44 4.94 -5.48 -13.35
CA SER A 44 5.27 -6.91 -13.53
C SER A 44 4.17 -7.86 -13.07
N ARG A 45 3.24 -7.37 -12.24
CA ARG A 45 2.17 -8.14 -11.57
C ARG A 45 2.71 -9.20 -10.62
N GLN A 46 3.88 -8.94 -10.03
CA GLN A 46 4.52 -9.85 -9.08
C GLN A 46 4.37 -9.33 -7.65
N LEU A 47 4.37 -10.27 -6.72
CA LEU A 47 4.28 -9.99 -5.29
C LEU A 47 5.68 -9.68 -4.74
N LEU A 48 5.76 -8.62 -3.96
CA LEU A 48 6.96 -8.08 -3.35
C LEU A 48 6.84 -8.13 -1.82
N PHE A 49 7.95 -8.40 -1.15
CA PHE A 49 8.13 -8.12 0.26
C PHE A 49 8.84 -6.78 0.43
N VAL A 50 8.21 -5.85 1.16
CA VAL A 50 8.74 -4.50 1.40
C VAL A 50 9.74 -4.57 2.54
N ARG A 51 11.02 -4.32 2.27
CA ARG A 51 12.10 -4.38 3.26
C ARG A 51 12.12 -3.12 4.12
N ARG A 52 12.24 -1.96 3.46
CA ARG A 52 12.34 -0.65 4.12
C ARG A 52 12.02 0.49 3.15
N ASP A 53 11.79 1.66 3.73
CA ASP A 53 11.75 2.92 3.01
C ASP A 53 13.19 3.39 2.77
N VAL A 54 13.50 3.88 1.57
CA VAL A 54 14.85 4.35 1.21
C VAL A 54 14.90 5.85 0.90
N ALA A 55 13.79 6.45 0.47
CA ALA A 55 13.68 7.90 0.29
C ALA A 55 12.22 8.36 0.39
N ASP A 56 11.99 9.59 0.86
CA ASP A 56 10.64 10.16 0.95
C ASP A 56 10.16 10.70 -0.40
N THR A 57 11.08 11.01 -1.31
CA THR A 57 10.78 11.46 -2.67
C THR A 57 11.75 10.90 -3.72
N LEU A 58 11.32 10.85 -4.98
CA LEU A 58 12.20 10.53 -6.11
C LEU A 58 13.37 11.51 -6.26
N GLY A 59 13.16 12.78 -5.90
CA GLY A 59 14.21 13.80 -5.97
C GLY A 59 15.36 13.51 -5.01
N GLU A 60 15.02 13.09 -3.79
CA GLU A 60 16.00 12.65 -2.79
C GLU A 60 16.72 11.38 -3.25
N TYR A 61 15.96 10.37 -3.67
CA TYR A 61 16.54 9.12 -4.19
C TYR A 61 17.54 9.39 -5.34
N HIS A 62 17.16 10.22 -6.32
CA HIS A 62 18.05 10.57 -7.42
C HIS A 62 19.30 11.33 -6.95
N ALA A 63 19.19 12.18 -5.94
CA ALA A 63 20.34 12.91 -5.39
C ALA A 63 21.34 11.97 -4.69
N GLU A 64 20.87 10.90 -4.07
CA GLU A 64 21.69 9.93 -3.33
C GLU A 64 22.27 8.85 -4.26
N GLU A 65 21.44 8.25 -5.10
CA GLU A 65 21.80 7.09 -5.93
C GLU A 65 22.26 7.48 -7.34
N GLY A 66 22.04 8.73 -7.77
CA GLY A 66 22.37 9.19 -9.13
C GLY A 66 21.54 8.52 -10.23
N PHE A 67 20.41 7.93 -9.86
CA PHE A 67 19.53 7.16 -10.74
C PHE A 67 18.08 7.65 -10.63
N ASP A 68 17.40 7.77 -11.77
CA ASP A 68 16.03 8.28 -11.83
C ASP A 68 15.01 7.15 -12.08
N LEU A 69 14.32 6.76 -11.01
CA LEU A 69 13.26 5.76 -11.06
C LEU A 69 12.01 6.26 -11.83
N ALA A 70 11.81 7.57 -11.98
CA ALA A 70 10.66 8.10 -12.74
C ALA A 70 10.76 7.76 -14.23
N THR A 71 11.99 7.66 -14.74
CA THR A 71 12.27 7.42 -16.17
C THR A 71 12.70 5.99 -16.47
N TYR A 72 12.90 5.15 -15.45
CA TYR A 72 13.33 3.77 -15.59
C TYR A 72 12.16 2.77 -15.58
N GLY A 73 11.95 2.08 -16.70
CA GLY A 73 10.84 1.15 -16.88
C GLY A 73 9.44 1.76 -16.69
N PRO A 74 9.17 3.01 -17.12
CA PRO A 74 7.88 3.64 -16.88
C PRO A 74 6.79 2.92 -17.66
N HIS A 75 5.69 2.63 -16.99
CA HIS A 75 4.50 2.14 -17.65
C HIS A 75 3.63 3.34 -18.05
N PRO A 76 3.23 3.49 -19.34
CA PRO A 76 2.58 4.70 -19.86
C PRO A 76 1.30 5.13 -19.13
N TRP A 77 0.66 4.21 -18.41
CA TRP A 77 -0.61 4.43 -17.72
C TRP A 77 -0.50 4.40 -16.20
N LEU A 78 0.70 4.22 -15.64
CA LEU A 78 0.95 4.24 -14.20
C LEU A 78 1.98 5.33 -13.92
N PRO A 79 1.57 6.60 -13.95
CA PRO A 79 2.48 7.71 -13.75
C PRO A 79 3.04 7.67 -12.33
N VAL A 80 4.35 7.65 -12.24
CA VAL A 80 5.09 7.88 -11.00
C VAL A 80 5.20 9.39 -10.81
N HIS A 81 4.98 9.86 -9.58
CA HIS A 81 5.05 11.28 -9.24
C HIS A 81 6.38 11.62 -8.57
N ALA A 82 6.88 12.84 -8.77
CA ALA A 82 8.14 13.30 -8.15
C ALA A 82 8.11 13.24 -6.60
N SER A 83 6.92 13.33 -6.01
CA SER A 83 6.68 13.22 -4.57
C SER A 83 6.45 11.77 -4.10
N ASP A 84 6.59 10.76 -4.96
CA ASP A 84 6.47 9.37 -4.53
C ASP A 84 7.70 8.99 -3.69
N SER A 85 7.43 8.38 -2.54
CA SER A 85 8.44 7.69 -1.75
C SER A 85 8.98 6.46 -2.48
N VAL A 86 10.15 6.01 -2.08
CA VAL A 86 10.85 4.86 -2.67
C VAL A 86 11.07 3.78 -1.63
N PHE A 87 10.79 2.54 -2.02
CA PHE A 87 10.83 1.37 -1.15
C PHE A 87 11.78 0.32 -1.71
N GLU A 88 12.65 -0.21 -0.85
CA GLU A 88 13.47 -1.37 -1.16
C GLU A 88 12.62 -2.64 -0.97
N CYS A 89 12.55 -3.48 -2.01
CA CYS A 89 11.73 -4.67 -2.03
C CYS A 89 12.50 -5.91 -2.51
N TYR A 90 12.04 -7.08 -2.08
CA TYR A 90 12.41 -8.37 -2.67
C TYR A 90 11.24 -8.95 -3.44
N TYR A 91 11.50 -9.62 -4.57
CA TYR A 91 10.49 -10.46 -5.20
C TYR A 91 10.22 -11.68 -4.34
N LEU A 92 8.95 -11.94 -4.00
CA LEU A 92 8.60 -13.09 -3.16
C LEU A 92 8.95 -14.42 -3.85
N SER A 93 9.01 -14.45 -5.19
CA SER A 93 9.45 -15.63 -5.96
C SER A 93 10.90 -16.01 -5.71
N ASP A 94 11.71 -15.05 -5.27
CA ASP A 94 13.14 -15.23 -5.06
C ASP A 94 13.44 -15.55 -3.59
N LEU A 95 12.41 -15.48 -2.73
CA LEU A 95 12.48 -15.83 -1.32
C LEU A 95 12.10 -17.30 -1.12
N SER A 96 12.88 -17.98 -0.28
CA SER A 96 12.63 -19.33 0.21
C SER A 96 12.88 -19.39 1.71
N MET A 97 12.34 -20.41 2.38
CA MET A 97 12.59 -20.62 3.82
C MET A 97 14.07 -20.75 4.13
N ASP A 98 14.83 -21.40 3.26
CA ASP A 98 16.27 -21.63 3.45
C ASP A 98 17.10 -20.36 3.24
N SER A 99 16.59 -19.39 2.47
CA SER A 99 17.30 -18.12 2.19
C SER A 99 17.04 -17.02 3.23
N LEU A 100 16.20 -17.27 4.24
CA LEU A 100 15.83 -16.23 5.20
C LEU A 100 17.00 -15.80 6.10
N ASP A 101 17.91 -16.72 6.41
CA ASP A 101 19.10 -16.42 7.22
C ASP A 101 20.10 -15.52 6.47
N ASP A 102 20.10 -15.60 5.13
CA ASP A 102 20.99 -14.86 4.24
C ASP A 102 20.24 -13.76 3.46
N LEU A 103 19.12 -13.26 3.98
CA LEU A 103 18.26 -12.27 3.30
C LEU A 103 19.03 -11.01 2.89
N GLY A 104 20.04 -10.61 3.66
CA GLY A 104 20.90 -9.47 3.38
C GLY A 104 21.76 -9.63 2.13
N ASP A 105 22.00 -10.85 1.68
CA ASP A 105 22.82 -11.17 0.50
C ASP A 105 21.98 -11.38 -0.76
N LEU A 106 20.65 -11.42 -0.64
CA LEU A 106 19.74 -11.52 -1.77
C LEU A 106 19.63 -10.18 -2.51
N THR A 107 19.37 -10.26 -3.81
CA THR A 107 19.15 -9.06 -4.63
C THR A 107 17.82 -8.40 -4.27
N SER A 108 17.89 -7.17 -3.78
CA SER A 108 16.74 -6.28 -3.64
C SER A 108 16.67 -5.28 -4.78
N TYR A 109 15.51 -4.64 -4.93
CA TYR A 109 15.25 -3.62 -5.94
C TYR A 109 14.41 -2.50 -5.36
N ASP A 110 14.67 -1.28 -5.82
CA ASP A 110 13.95 -0.10 -5.38
C ASP A 110 12.76 0.23 -6.30
N PHE A 111 11.63 0.54 -5.69
CA PHE A 111 10.38 0.83 -6.39
C PHE A 111 9.75 2.12 -5.87
N PRO A 112 9.26 2.99 -6.75
CA PRO A 112 8.51 4.15 -6.32
C PRO A 112 7.08 3.78 -5.93
N ARG A 113 6.52 4.49 -4.95
CA ARG A 113 5.17 4.30 -4.42
C ARG A 113 4.10 4.17 -5.50
N GLY A 114 4.12 5.01 -6.54
CA GLY A 114 3.14 5.01 -7.62
C GLY A 114 3.10 3.72 -8.45
N ARG A 115 4.13 2.87 -8.36
CA ARG A 115 4.19 1.56 -9.02
C ARG A 115 3.67 0.41 -8.15
N LEU A 116 3.46 0.65 -6.86
CA LEU A 116 3.11 -0.37 -5.88
C LEU A 116 1.62 -0.32 -5.53
N ALA A 117 1.01 -1.50 -5.43
CA ALA A 117 -0.30 -1.67 -4.81
C ALA A 117 -0.13 -2.42 -3.48
N THR A 118 -0.54 -1.80 -2.38
CA THR A 118 -0.42 -2.38 -1.03
C THR A 118 -1.33 -3.60 -0.88
N VAL A 119 -0.80 -4.68 -0.28
CA VAL A 119 -1.58 -5.86 0.09
C VAL A 119 -1.73 -5.88 1.63
N PRO A 120 -2.88 -5.49 2.17
CA PRO A 120 -3.12 -5.48 3.62
C PRO A 120 -3.45 -6.89 4.13
N VAL A 121 -2.46 -7.79 4.12
CA VAL A 121 -2.65 -9.19 4.54
C VAL A 121 -3.18 -9.32 5.97
N GLU A 122 -2.81 -8.40 6.87
CA GLU A 122 -3.33 -8.34 8.22
C GLU A 122 -4.86 -8.20 8.29
N ARG A 123 -5.47 -7.59 7.27
CA ARG A 123 -6.93 -7.46 7.14
C ARG A 123 -7.60 -8.67 6.49
N ALA A 124 -6.84 -9.54 5.82
CA ALA A 124 -7.41 -10.77 5.26
C ALA A 124 -7.93 -11.72 6.35
N TRP A 125 -7.47 -11.56 7.59
CA TRP A 125 -7.93 -12.33 8.75
C TRP A 125 -9.04 -11.66 9.56
N SER A 126 -9.43 -10.43 9.23
CA SER A 126 -10.55 -9.75 9.87
C SER A 126 -11.85 -10.01 9.11
N ASP A 127 -12.94 -10.32 9.83
CA ASP A 127 -14.28 -10.56 9.26
C ASP A 127 -14.96 -9.29 8.68
N GLY A 128 -14.24 -8.16 8.60
CA GLY A 128 -14.79 -6.84 8.27
C GLY A 128 -14.41 -6.34 6.88
N GLY A 129 -15.40 -6.21 6.00
CA GLY A 129 -15.32 -5.33 4.83
C GLY A 129 -15.48 -3.86 5.24
N ILE A 130 -15.21 -2.94 4.32
CA ILE A 130 -15.60 -1.54 4.50
C ILE A 130 -17.13 -1.54 4.56
N GLY A 131 -17.70 -1.09 5.68
CA GLY A 131 -19.15 -0.94 5.83
C GLY A 131 -19.72 0.00 4.76
N ASP A 132 -21.01 -0.13 4.46
CA ASP A 132 -21.63 0.68 3.40
C ASP A 132 -21.62 2.17 3.79
N VAL A 133 -21.17 2.99 2.81
CA VAL A 133 -21.12 4.46 2.72
C VAL A 133 -22.29 5.16 3.37
#